data_AF-A0A976Q4R6-F1
#
_entry.id   AF-A0A976Q4R6-F1
#
_cell.length_a   1.000
_cell.length_b   1.000
_cell.length_c   1.000
_cell.angle_alpha   90.00
_cell.angle_beta   90.00
_cell.angle_gamma   90.00
#
_symmetry.space_group_name_H-M   'P 1'
#
loop_
_entity.id
_entity.type
_entity.pdbx_description
1 polymer ?
#
loop_
_entity_poly.entity_id
_entity_poly.type
_entity_poly.pdbx_seq_one_letter_code
_entity_poly.pdbx_strand_id
1 'polypeptide(L)'
;MNKQVLTLAIIVVAATILYIITGYFQTQNLAIPCTQDARICPNGTTIKRTGPNCLFPACPIKTQTISPTITPAINYKCPTGSYVDCMPGPNKIKPDCTSQYLQWAKANCPGFKGAAY
;
A
#
# COMPACT_ATOMS: atom_id res chain seq x y z
N MET A 1 13.37 -62.39 25.88
CA MET A 1 12.75 -61.34 25.03
C MET A 1 13.18 -61.60 23.59
N ASN A 2 12.23 -61.90 22.69
CA ASN A 2 12.54 -62.42 21.37
C ASN A 2 13.01 -61.27 20.46
N LYS A 3 14.13 -61.43 19.72
CA LYS A 3 14.69 -60.34 18.89
C LYS A 3 13.64 -59.76 17.92
N GLN A 4 12.76 -60.61 17.39
CA GLN A 4 11.65 -60.20 16.53
C GLN A 4 10.65 -59.26 17.21
N VAL A 5 10.35 -59.49 18.50
CA VAL A 5 9.43 -58.65 19.28
C VAL A 5 10.06 -57.29 19.56
N LEU A 6 11.38 -57.24 19.81
CA LEU A 6 12.10 -56.00 20.01
C LEU A 6 12.14 -55.15 18.72
N THR A 7 12.37 -55.77 17.56
CA THR A 7 12.39 -55.07 16.27
C THR A 7 11.02 -54.47 15.94
N LEU A 8 9.93 -55.22 16.14
CA LEU A 8 8.57 -54.72 15.90
C LEU A 8 8.22 -53.54 16.81
N ALA A 9 8.61 -53.58 18.08
CA ALA A 9 8.37 -52.49 19.02
C ALA A 9 9.07 -51.19 18.57
N ILE A 10 10.32 -51.28 18.10
CA ILE A 10 11.08 -50.10 17.63
C ILE A 10 10.43 -49.48 16.39
N ILE A 11 9.94 -50.29 15.45
CA ILE A 11 9.28 -49.80 14.22
C ILE A 11 7.99 -49.05 14.57
N VAL A 12 7.18 -49.59 15.48
CA VAL A 12 5.94 -48.94 15.93
C VAL A 12 6.25 -47.61 16.61
N VAL A 13 7.26 -47.57 17.48
CA VAL A 13 7.69 -46.33 18.16
C VAL A 13 8.24 -45.30 17.17
N ALA A 14 9.03 -45.72 16.19
CA ALA A 14 9.56 -44.81 15.16
C ALA A 14 8.44 -44.24 14.28
N ALA A 15 7.45 -45.05 13.90
CA ALA A 15 6.30 -44.61 13.09
C ALA A 15 5.40 -43.62 13.84
N THR A 16 5.16 -43.85 15.14
CA THR A 16 4.37 -42.90 15.96
C THR A 16 5.11 -41.58 16.17
N ILE A 17 6.42 -41.63 16.42
CA ILE A 17 7.26 -40.42 16.51
C ILE A 17 7.24 -39.66 15.17
N LEU A 18 7.39 -40.36 14.04
CA LEU A 18 7.37 -39.74 12.73
C LEU A 18 6.03 -39.05 12.44
N TYR A 19 4.91 -39.72 12.74
CA TYR A 19 3.56 -39.16 12.61
C TYR A 19 3.40 -37.86 13.41
N ILE A 20 3.85 -37.88 14.67
CA ILE A 20 3.84 -36.71 15.56
C ILE A 20 4.69 -35.59 14.95
N ILE A 21 5.95 -35.85 14.56
CA ILE A 21 6.82 -34.82 13.99
C ILE A 21 6.18 -34.20 12.73
N THR A 22 5.64 -35.00 11.82
CA THR A 22 5.00 -34.49 10.60
C THR A 22 3.75 -33.64 10.88
N GLY A 23 2.96 -33.96 11.91
CA GLY A 23 1.78 -33.19 12.28
C GLY A 23 2.10 -31.85 12.95
N TYR A 24 3.22 -31.74 13.65
CA TYR A 24 3.62 -30.51 14.36
C TYR A 24 4.17 -29.41 13.44
N PHE A 25 4.63 -29.75 12.23
CA PHE A 25 5.19 -28.76 11.30
C PHE A 25 4.15 -27.80 10.70
N GLN A 26 2.85 -28.07 10.81
CA GLN A 26 1.82 -27.30 10.09
C GLN A 26 1.23 -26.12 10.88
N THR A 27 1.56 -25.93 12.17
CA THR A 27 0.93 -24.93 13.05
C THR A 27 1.72 -23.62 13.23
N GLN A 28 2.88 -23.45 12.59
CA GLN A 28 3.69 -22.24 12.77
C GLN A 28 3.27 -21.03 11.90
N ASN A 29 2.25 -21.17 11.05
CA ASN A 29 1.62 -20.02 10.38
C ASN A 29 0.39 -19.55 11.17
N LEU A 30 0.62 -19.22 12.46
CA LEU A 30 -0.38 -18.54 13.27
C LEU A 30 -0.45 -17.07 12.81
N ALA A 31 -1.01 -16.86 11.62
CA ALA A 31 -1.44 -15.55 11.17
C ALA A 31 -2.56 -15.11 12.13
N ILE A 32 -2.19 -14.39 13.19
CA ILE A 32 -3.14 -13.73 14.06
C ILE A 32 -3.99 -12.85 13.15
N PRO A 33 -5.31 -13.10 13.03
CA PRO A 33 -6.15 -12.28 12.19
C PRO A 33 -6.15 -10.87 12.77
N CYS A 34 -5.55 -9.92 12.06
CA CYS A 34 -5.59 -8.53 12.47
C CYS A 34 -7.04 -8.02 12.42
N THR A 35 -7.36 -7.08 13.32
CA THR A 35 -8.65 -6.38 13.31
C THR A 35 -8.89 -5.78 11.91
N GLN A 36 -10.15 -5.73 11.48
CA GLN A 36 -10.53 -5.22 10.16
C GLN A 36 -10.39 -3.69 10.03
N ASP A 37 -9.53 -3.08 10.84
CA ASP A 37 -9.29 -1.65 10.84
C ASP A 37 -8.58 -1.24 9.55
N ALA A 38 -9.11 -0.19 8.95
CA ALA A 38 -8.57 0.40 7.74
C ALA A 38 -8.37 1.91 7.95
N ARG A 39 -7.28 2.43 7.39
CA ARG A 39 -6.97 3.86 7.39
C ARG A 39 -6.85 4.35 5.96
N ILE A 40 -7.36 5.54 5.69
CA ILE A 40 -7.21 6.22 4.41
C ILE A 40 -5.93 7.07 4.44
N CYS A 41 -5.08 6.86 3.45
CA CYS A 41 -3.88 7.66 3.22
C CYS A 41 -4.22 8.99 2.51
N PRO A 42 -3.37 10.02 2.61
CA PRO A 42 -3.59 11.31 1.92
C PRO A 42 -3.76 11.20 0.40
N ASN A 43 -3.29 10.10 -0.19
CA ASN A 43 -3.45 9.78 -1.62
C ASN A 43 -4.79 9.08 -1.95
N GLY A 44 -5.69 8.92 -0.98
CA GLY A 44 -6.98 8.21 -1.11
C GLY A 44 -6.89 6.68 -1.07
N THR A 45 -5.71 6.09 -0.85
CA THR A 45 -5.55 4.64 -0.77
C THR A 45 -5.91 4.14 0.63
N THR A 46 -6.64 3.02 0.70
CA THR A 46 -7.01 2.37 1.96
C THR A 46 -5.96 1.33 2.34
N ILE A 47 -5.33 1.49 3.50
CA ILE A 47 -4.38 0.52 4.07
C ILE A 47 -5.01 -0.18 5.26
N LYS A 48 -4.73 -1.48 5.39
CA LYS A 48 -5.15 -2.32 6.51
C LYS A 48 -3.96 -2.60 7.42
N ARG A 49 -4.24 -2.99 8.67
CA ARG A 49 -3.21 -3.53 9.57
C ARG A 49 -2.59 -4.80 8.97
N THR A 50 -1.28 -4.95 9.07
CA THR A 50 -0.55 -6.12 8.56
C THR A 50 0.62 -6.48 9.47
N GLY A 51 1.15 -7.70 9.28
CA GLY A 51 2.30 -8.25 10.02
C GLY A 51 1.96 -8.83 11.40
N PRO A 52 2.96 -9.39 12.09
CA PRO A 52 2.79 -10.10 13.36
C PRO A 52 2.30 -9.19 14.50
N ASN A 53 2.51 -7.88 14.37
CA ASN A 53 2.10 -6.87 15.35
C ASN A 53 0.85 -6.07 14.91
N CYS A 54 0.21 -6.44 13.79
CA CYS A 54 -0.98 -5.76 13.26
C CYS A 54 -0.85 -4.22 13.20
N LEU A 55 0.23 -3.76 12.60
CA LEU A 55 0.54 -2.33 12.44
C LEU A 55 0.07 -1.84 11.07
N PHE A 56 -0.26 -0.55 10.97
CA PHE A 56 -0.48 0.05 9.66
C PHE A 56 0.86 0.16 8.93
N PRO A 57 0.97 -0.36 7.70
CA PRO A 57 2.16 -0.14 6.89
C PRO A 57 2.25 1.34 6.50
N ALA A 58 3.42 1.74 5.99
CA ALA A 58 3.56 3.06 5.39
C ALA A 58 2.56 3.24 4.24
N CYS A 59 2.03 4.45 4.09
CA CYS A 59 1.17 4.77 2.95
C CYS A 59 1.94 4.55 1.65
N PRO A 60 1.38 3.82 0.67
CA PRO A 60 2.04 3.62 -0.60
C PRO A 60 2.26 4.99 -1.22
N ILE A 61 3.52 5.36 -1.41
CA ILE A 61 3.87 6.51 -2.22
C ILE A 61 3.52 6.08 -3.62
N LYS A 62 2.40 6.57 -4.17
CA LYS A 62 2.24 6.53 -5.62
C LYS A 62 3.34 7.45 -6.15
N THR A 63 4.52 6.89 -6.44
CA THR A 63 5.17 7.30 -7.69
C THR A 63 4.07 7.12 -8.71
N GLN A 64 3.67 8.22 -9.34
CA GLN A 64 2.75 8.15 -10.46
C GLN A 64 3.48 7.37 -11.56
N THR A 65 3.52 6.05 -11.45
CA THR A 65 3.69 5.16 -12.59
C THR A 65 2.41 5.39 -13.36
N ILE A 66 2.53 6.28 -14.32
CA ILE A 66 1.50 6.66 -15.27
C ILE A 66 1.04 5.33 -15.91
N SER A 67 -0.03 4.77 -15.38
CA SER A 67 -0.77 3.73 -16.10
C SER A 67 -1.22 4.38 -17.41
N PRO A 68 -0.98 3.79 -18.58
CA PRO A 68 -1.17 4.43 -19.89
C PRO A 68 -2.65 4.62 -20.27
N THR A 69 -3.52 4.87 -19.30
CA THR A 69 -4.95 5.09 -19.48
C THR A 69 -5.40 6.15 -18.49
N ILE A 70 -4.97 7.39 -18.73
CA ILE A 70 -5.73 8.63 -18.96
C ILE A 70 -4.76 9.77 -18.62
N THR A 71 -3.82 10.05 -19.51
CA THR A 71 -3.32 11.41 -19.68
C THR A 71 -4.32 12.03 -20.67
N PRO A 72 -5.33 12.83 -20.25
CA PRO A 72 -5.83 13.77 -21.22
C PRO A 72 -4.60 14.60 -21.57
N ALA A 73 -4.27 14.78 -22.84
CA ALA A 73 -3.18 15.68 -23.22
C ALA A 73 -3.57 17.08 -22.72
N ILE A 74 -3.23 17.40 -21.46
CA ILE A 74 -3.59 18.69 -20.88
C ILE A 74 -2.61 19.67 -21.48
N ASN A 75 -3.11 20.47 -22.41
CA ASN A 75 -2.39 21.60 -22.97
C ASN A 75 -2.31 22.70 -21.91
N TYR A 76 -1.42 22.52 -20.93
CA TYR A 76 -1.19 23.49 -19.88
C TYR A 76 -0.65 24.79 -20.50
N LYS A 77 -1.26 25.92 -20.10
CA LYS A 77 -0.82 27.25 -20.48
C LYS A 77 -0.37 28.00 -19.24
N CYS A 78 0.69 28.79 -19.40
CA CYS A 78 1.17 29.64 -18.32
C CYS A 78 0.10 30.67 -17.95
N PRO A 79 -0.10 30.93 -16.65
CA PRO A 79 -1.04 31.94 -16.20
C PRO A 79 -0.50 33.33 -16.54
N THR A 80 -1.40 34.28 -16.80
CA THR A 80 -1.04 35.68 -17.10
C THR A 80 -0.42 36.40 -15.90
N GLY A 81 -0.65 35.90 -14.68
CA GLY A 81 -0.13 36.47 -13.44
C GLY A 81 0.88 35.56 -12.74
N SER A 82 1.61 36.13 -11.78
CA SER A 82 2.52 35.37 -10.92
C SER A 82 1.80 34.39 -9.98
N TYR A 83 0.49 34.54 -9.77
CA TYR A 83 -0.30 33.64 -8.92
C TYR A 83 -1.57 33.20 -9.64
N VAL A 84 -1.98 31.95 -9.40
CA VAL A 84 -3.34 31.47 -9.74
C VAL A 84 -4.27 31.65 -8.53
N ASP A 85 -5.48 32.13 -8.78
CA ASP A 85 -6.49 32.34 -7.73
C ASP A 85 -7.23 31.03 -7.45
N CYS A 86 -7.02 30.49 -6.26
CA CYS A 86 -7.60 29.27 -5.73
C CYS A 86 -8.56 29.50 -4.55
N MET A 87 -9.04 30.74 -4.36
CA MET A 87 -10.10 31.02 -3.37
C MET A 87 -11.35 30.18 -3.67
N PRO A 88 -11.95 29.52 -2.65
CA PRO A 88 -13.20 28.77 -2.80
C PRO A 88 -14.37 29.71 -3.09
N GLY A 89 -14.65 29.93 -4.38
CA GLY A 89 -15.84 30.64 -4.82
C GLY A 89 -17.04 29.69 -4.99
N PRO A 90 -18.28 30.21 -4.97
CA PRO A 90 -19.45 29.41 -5.29
C PRO A 90 -19.35 28.89 -6.73
N ASN A 91 -19.23 27.57 -6.88
CA ASN A 91 -19.32 26.81 -8.14
C ASN A 91 -18.26 27.11 -9.22
N LYS A 92 -16.96 26.99 -8.91
CA LYS A 92 -15.91 26.96 -9.92
C LYS A 92 -14.92 25.82 -9.64
N ILE A 93 -14.99 24.74 -10.42
CA ILE A 93 -13.86 23.82 -10.53
C ILE A 93 -12.73 24.61 -11.21
N LYS A 94 -11.65 24.88 -10.49
CA LYS A 94 -10.45 25.56 -11.01
C LYS A 94 -9.37 24.52 -11.31
N PRO A 95 -9.24 24.03 -12.56
CA PRO A 95 -8.24 23.01 -12.91
C PRO A 95 -6.80 23.47 -12.66
N ASP A 96 -6.58 24.79 -12.68
CA ASP A 96 -5.30 25.44 -12.39
C ASP A 96 -4.91 25.41 -10.89
N CYS A 97 -5.81 24.95 -10.02
CA CYS A 97 -5.56 24.76 -8.59
C CYS A 97 -5.19 23.31 -8.23
N THR A 98 -5.05 22.44 -9.23
CA THR A 98 -4.57 21.07 -9.02
C THR A 98 -3.08 21.06 -8.72
N SER A 99 -2.63 20.14 -7.85
CA SER A 99 -1.20 19.98 -7.54
C SER A 99 -0.36 19.72 -8.80
N GLN A 100 -0.94 19.05 -9.81
CA GLN A 100 -0.28 18.77 -11.07
C GLN A 100 0.00 20.05 -11.89
N TYR A 101 -1.00 20.93 -12.02
CA TYR A 101 -0.82 22.22 -12.70
C TYR A 101 0.21 23.10 -11.98
N LEU A 102 0.12 23.20 -10.64
CA LEU A 102 1.03 24.06 -9.86
C LEU A 102 2.49 23.60 -9.94
N GLN A 103 2.74 22.30 -9.99
CA GLN A 103 4.08 21.74 -10.18
C GLN A 103 4.59 22.02 -11.59
N TRP A 104 3.75 21.80 -12.61
CA TRP A 104 4.09 22.12 -14.00
C TRP A 104 4.40 23.61 -14.17
N ALA A 105 3.57 24.51 -13.63
CA ALA A 105 3.73 25.95 -13.78
C ALA A 105 5.00 26.47 -13.12
N LYS A 106 5.39 25.93 -11.96
CA LYS A 106 6.68 26.27 -11.30
C LYS A 106 7.89 25.90 -12.15
N ALA A 107 7.81 24.81 -12.91
CA ALA A 107 8.91 24.33 -13.75
C ALA A 107 8.95 25.00 -15.13
N ASN A 108 7.80 25.42 -15.68
CA ASN A 108 7.68 25.81 -17.09
C ASN A 108 7.32 27.29 -17.30
N CYS A 109 6.88 28.02 -16.27
CA CYS A 109 6.42 29.40 -16.41
C CYS A 109 7.35 30.38 -15.67
N PRO A 110 8.08 31.26 -16.39
CA PRO A 110 8.94 32.25 -15.77
C PRO A 110 8.12 33.27 -14.99
N GLY A 111 8.48 33.51 -13.72
CA GLY A 111 7.78 34.47 -12.85
C GLY A 111 6.54 33.92 -12.13
N PHE A 112 6.26 32.62 -12.24
CA PHE A 112 5.24 31.97 -11.44
C PHE A 112 5.71 31.81 -9.98
N LYS A 113 4.88 32.30 -9.05
CA LYS A 113 5.16 32.30 -7.61
C LYS A 113 4.29 31.31 -6.83
N GLY A 114 3.11 30.95 -7.34
CA GLY A 114 2.29 29.88 -6.74
C GLY A 114 0.79 30.09 -6.86
N ALA A 115 0.04 29.56 -5.89
CA ALA A 115 -1.40 29.76 -5.75
C ALA A 115 -1.69 30.78 -4.65
N ALA A 116 -2.66 31.65 -4.87
CA ALA A 116 -3.31 32.47 -3.86
C ALA A 116 -4.58 31.74 -3.42
N TYR A 117 -4.82 31.60 -2.11
CA TYR A 117 -5.98 30.91 -1.55
C TYR A 117 -6.86 31.86 -0.76
#